data_AF-A0A5B6VL14-F1
#
_entry.id   AF-A0A5B6VL14-F1
#
_cell.length_a   1.000
_cell.length_b   1.000
_cell.length_c   1.000
_cell.angle_alpha   90.00
_cell.angle_beta   90.00
_cell.angle_gamma   90.00
#
_symmetry.space_group_name_H-M   'P 1'
#
loop_
_entity.id
_entity.type
_entity.pdbx_description
1 polymer ?
#
loop_
_entity_poly.entity_id
_entity_poly.type
_entity_poly.pdbx_seq_one_letter_code
_entity_poly.pdbx_strand_id
1 'polypeptide(L)'
;MERYNSCLVTFFETKISGIKADNFIRNSSFDNSLKVEAKGFSSGISILWRKELDVNIIQVSNQFIHMIFKFDYHKSSCYATMVYVSPNAKKRVVVWNQLLSIAPLDNEPWVLGGNLNAIVSTNERRGGTRNGGLLDLGYVGPKFTWGRRNLFQRLDRCIGNKEWINMFPNFLVKHLE
;
A
#
# COMPACT_ATOMS: atom_id res chain seq x y z
N MET A 1 -1.72 15.88 8.66
CA MET A 1 -1.21 14.62 9.27
C MET A 1 -1.39 14.60 10.78
N GLU A 2 -1.36 15.74 11.48
CA GLU A 2 -1.49 15.82 12.95
C GLU A 2 -2.78 15.22 13.53
N ARG A 3 -3.86 15.12 12.75
CA ARG A 3 -5.14 14.56 13.21
C ARG A 3 -5.13 13.04 13.42
N TYR A 4 -4.15 12.34 12.84
CA TYR A 4 -3.98 10.89 13.00
C TYR A 4 -2.57 10.63 13.50
N ASN A 5 -2.43 9.93 14.63
CA ASN A 5 -1.12 9.55 15.18
C ASN A 5 -0.53 8.36 14.40
N SER A 6 -0.27 8.57 13.12
CA SER A 6 0.23 7.54 12.20
C SER A 6 1.72 7.28 12.43
N CYS A 7 2.10 6.01 12.57
CA CYS A 7 3.50 5.60 12.63
C CYS A 7 4.15 5.43 11.25
N LEU A 8 3.34 5.23 10.22
CA LEU A 8 3.76 5.07 8.82
C LEU A 8 2.71 5.70 7.90
N VAL A 9 3.16 6.42 6.88
CA VAL A 9 2.32 7.03 5.85
C VAL A 9 2.95 6.81 4.49
N THR A 10 2.14 6.39 3.52
CA THR A 10 2.56 6.33 2.11
C THR A 10 1.75 7.30 1.28
N PHE A 11 2.45 8.07 0.46
CA PHE A 11 1.92 8.95 -0.54
C PHE A 11 2.13 8.35 -1.92
N PHE A 12 1.04 8.29 -2.67
CA PHE A 12 1.06 7.93 -4.08
C PHE A 12 0.84 9.16 -4.93
N GLU A 13 1.28 9.08 -6.17
CA GLU A 13 1.15 10.13 -7.17
C GLU A 13 1.70 11.50 -6.77
N THR A 14 2.84 11.54 -6.06
CA THR A 14 3.40 12.81 -5.60
C THR A 14 3.79 13.67 -6.81
N LYS A 15 3.02 14.74 -7.07
CA LYS A 15 3.30 15.76 -8.10
C LYS A 15 4.36 16.78 -7.66
N ILE A 16 4.90 16.60 -6.47
CA ILE A 16 6.04 17.34 -5.95
C ILE A 16 7.29 16.47 -6.09
N SER A 17 8.36 17.04 -6.64
CA SER A 17 9.66 16.37 -6.83
C SER A 17 10.81 17.26 -6.38
N GLY A 18 12.00 16.67 -6.23
CA GLY A 18 13.21 17.37 -5.83
C GLY A 18 13.05 18.13 -4.51
N ILE A 19 13.62 19.34 -4.44
CA ILE A 19 13.73 20.16 -3.23
C ILE A 19 12.38 20.39 -2.54
N LYS A 20 11.28 20.54 -3.30
CA LYS A 20 9.95 20.76 -2.70
C LYS A 20 9.47 19.53 -1.94
N ALA A 21 9.68 18.33 -2.49
CA ALA A 21 9.36 17.08 -1.82
C ALA A 21 10.26 16.88 -0.58
N ASP A 22 11.55 17.19 -0.72
CA ASP A 22 12.52 17.04 0.37
C ASP A 22 12.20 17.98 1.54
N ASN A 23 11.82 19.23 1.24
CA ASN A 23 11.38 20.19 2.25
C ASN A 23 10.10 19.73 2.96
N PHE A 24 9.13 19.17 2.22
CA PHE A 24 7.90 18.65 2.81
C PHE A 24 8.19 17.50 3.78
N ILE A 25 9.02 16.53 3.36
CA ILE A 25 9.41 15.39 4.19
C ILE A 25 10.17 15.85 5.43
N ARG A 26 11.15 16.74 5.27
CA ARG A 26 11.96 17.26 6.38
C ARG A 26 11.13 18.04 7.40
N ASN A 27 10.07 18.73 6.95
CA ASN A 27 9.18 19.48 7.82
C ASN A 27 8.03 18.62 8.39
N SER A 28 8.01 17.32 8.11
CA SER A 28 7.04 16.38 8.68
C SER A 28 7.49 15.89 10.06
N SER A 29 6.57 15.28 10.82
CA SER A 29 6.86 14.67 12.13
C SER A 29 7.38 13.22 12.05
N PHE A 30 7.88 12.81 10.88
CA PHE A 30 8.44 11.47 10.67
C PHE A 30 9.97 11.52 10.65
N ASP A 31 10.60 10.55 11.31
CA ASP A 31 12.06 10.48 11.42
C ASP A 31 12.72 9.93 10.14
N ASN A 32 12.02 9.02 9.44
CA ASN A 32 12.57 8.30 8.31
C ASN A 32 11.68 8.45 7.07
N SER A 33 12.30 8.35 5.89
CA SER A 33 11.57 8.38 4.63
C SER A 33 12.32 7.67 3.51
N LEU A 34 11.55 7.21 2.51
CA LEU A 34 12.04 6.73 1.24
C LEU A 34 11.17 7.33 0.14
N LYS A 35 11.83 7.90 -0.88
CA LYS A 35 11.18 8.49 -2.05
C LYS A 35 11.61 7.75 -3.31
N VAL A 36 10.64 7.31 -4.08
CA VAL A 36 10.81 6.76 -5.42
C VAL A 36 10.40 7.84 -6.40
N GLU A 37 11.39 8.47 -7.02
CA GLU A 37 11.16 9.54 -7.99
C GLU A 37 10.44 9.02 -9.25
N ALA A 38 9.61 9.89 -9.79
CA ALA A 38 8.95 9.72 -11.06
C ALA A 38 9.96 9.46 -12.19
N LYS A 39 9.83 8.36 -12.95
CA LYS A 39 10.51 8.18 -14.24
C LYS A 39 9.55 8.50 -15.39
N GLY A 40 9.76 9.62 -16.08
CA GLY A 40 8.88 10.08 -17.16
C GLY A 40 7.49 10.51 -16.64
N PHE A 41 6.41 10.05 -17.28
CA PHE A 41 5.03 10.34 -16.84
C PHE A 41 4.55 9.50 -15.63
N SER A 42 5.40 8.65 -15.06
CA SER A 42 5.05 7.92 -13.84
C SER A 42 5.10 8.86 -12.65
N SER A 43 4.19 8.69 -11.70
CA SER A 43 4.10 9.54 -10.52
C SER A 43 4.82 8.87 -9.35
N GLY A 44 5.49 9.65 -8.49
CA GLY A 44 6.34 9.11 -7.43
C GLY A 44 5.57 8.40 -6.31
N ILE A 45 6.28 7.56 -5.57
CA ILE A 45 5.82 6.94 -4.32
C ILE A 45 6.74 7.43 -3.21
N SER A 46 6.18 7.94 -2.13
CA SER A 46 6.95 8.33 -0.95
C SER A 46 6.38 7.67 0.28
N ILE A 47 7.24 7.05 1.08
CA ILE A 47 6.86 6.44 2.35
C ILE A 47 7.65 7.11 3.47
N LEU A 48 6.96 7.44 4.56
CA LEU A 48 7.52 8.09 5.73
C LEU A 48 7.11 7.26 6.95
N TRP A 49 8.03 7.09 7.91
CA TRP A 49 7.75 6.35 9.14
C TRP A 49 8.54 6.91 10.32
N ARG A 50 8.02 6.69 11.52
CA ARG A 50 8.68 7.11 12.74
C ARG A 50 9.70 6.09 13.21
N LYS A 51 10.69 6.52 13.98
CA LYS A 51 11.77 5.66 14.50
C LYS A 51 11.28 4.55 15.44
N GLU A 52 10.08 4.70 16.02
CA GLU A 52 9.48 3.65 16.87
C GLU A 52 8.98 2.45 16.07
N LEU A 53 8.89 2.55 14.73
CA LEU A 53 8.53 1.45 13.86
C LEU A 53 9.80 0.90 13.18
N ASP A 54 10.21 -0.33 13.52
CA ASP A 54 11.28 -1.04 12.81
C ASP A 54 10.77 -1.44 11.41
N VAL A 55 11.21 -0.70 10.40
CA VAL A 55 10.87 -0.93 8.99
C VAL A 55 12.14 -1.27 8.22
N ASN A 56 12.14 -2.44 7.58
CA ASN A 56 13.15 -2.83 6.62
C ASN A 56 12.55 -2.87 5.21
N ILE A 57 13.07 -2.01 4.33
CA ILE A 57 12.69 -1.97 2.91
C ILE A 57 13.39 -3.11 2.18
N ILE A 58 12.62 -4.02 1.60
CA ILE A 58 13.14 -5.21 0.92
C ILE A 58 13.29 -4.95 -0.58
N GLN A 59 12.27 -4.35 -1.19
CA GLN A 59 12.28 -4.14 -2.63
C GLN A 59 11.51 -2.87 -3.01
N VAL A 60 12.05 -2.17 -3.99
CA VAL A 60 11.51 -0.90 -4.48
C VAL A 60 11.30 -1.00 -5.98
N SER A 61 10.16 -0.49 -6.42
CA SER A 61 9.72 -0.42 -7.81
C SER A 61 9.09 0.95 -8.05
N ASN A 62 8.98 1.38 -9.31
CA ASN A 62 8.22 2.58 -9.66
C ASN A 62 6.71 2.44 -9.39
N GLN A 63 6.22 1.24 -9.06
CA GLN A 63 4.80 0.96 -8.81
C GLN A 63 4.54 0.31 -7.45
N PHE A 64 5.58 -0.04 -6.68
CA PHE A 64 5.38 -0.51 -5.32
C PHE A 64 6.61 -0.33 -4.44
N ILE A 65 6.38 -0.31 -3.13
CA ILE A 65 7.42 -0.46 -2.10
C ILE A 65 7.03 -1.68 -1.26
N HIS A 66 7.94 -2.65 -1.18
CA HIS A 66 7.78 -3.86 -0.38
C HIS A 66 8.72 -3.81 0.82
N MET A 67 8.18 -4.10 1.99
CA MET A 67 8.85 -3.93 3.26
C MET A 67 8.38 -4.98 4.26
N ILE A 68 9.19 -5.17 5.29
CA ILE A 68 8.82 -5.90 6.49
C ILE A 68 8.89 -4.94 7.67
N PHE A 69 7.87 -4.98 8.52
CA PHE A 69 7.86 -4.25 9.78
C PHE A 69 7.83 -5.24 10.94
N LYS A 70 8.58 -4.93 12.01
CA LYS A 70 8.64 -5.75 13.21
C LYS A 70 7.93 -5.08 14.37
N PHE A 71 7.31 -5.92 15.19
CA PHE A 71 6.63 -5.49 16.41
C PHE A 71 7.35 -6.06 17.62
N ASP A 72 7.89 -5.17 18.45
CA ASP A 72 8.66 -5.53 19.64
C ASP A 72 7.84 -6.38 20.62
N TYR A 73 6.55 -6.09 20.77
CA TYR A 73 5.70 -6.76 21.76
C TYR A 73 5.45 -8.25 21.45
N HIS A 74 5.45 -8.64 20.17
CA HIS A 74 5.12 -10.01 19.75
C HIS A 74 6.30 -10.79 19.16
N LYS A 75 7.51 -10.21 19.09
CA LYS A 75 8.64 -10.75 18.29
C LYS A 75 8.19 -11.22 16.90
N SER A 76 7.19 -10.52 16.35
CA SER A 76 6.49 -10.91 15.14
C SER A 76 6.77 -9.86 14.08
N SER A 77 6.84 -10.33 12.84
CA SER A 77 7.05 -9.49 11.68
C SER A 77 5.93 -9.66 10.69
N CYS A 78 5.68 -8.62 9.92
CA CYS A 78 4.68 -8.63 8.90
C CYS A 78 5.18 -7.92 7.65
N TYR A 79 4.85 -8.49 6.49
CA TYR A 79 5.14 -7.90 5.21
C TYR A 79 4.05 -6.90 4.85
N ALA A 80 4.45 -5.75 4.30
CA ALA A 80 3.56 -4.83 3.61
C ALA A 80 4.08 -4.54 2.22
N THR A 81 3.15 -4.41 1.28
CA THR A 81 3.45 -3.85 -0.03
C THR A 81 2.53 -2.68 -0.32
N MET A 82 3.10 -1.49 -0.43
CA MET A 82 2.37 -0.28 -0.82
C MET A 82 2.39 -0.18 -2.34
N VAL A 83 1.24 -0.31 -2.97
CA VAL A 83 1.13 -0.48 -4.43
C VAL A 83 0.40 0.70 -5.06
N TYR A 84 1.01 1.20 -6.13
CA TYR A 84 0.39 2.11 -7.09
C TYR A 84 0.29 1.43 -8.45
N VAL A 85 -0.90 0.90 -8.78
CA VAL A 85 -1.10 0.24 -10.06
C VAL A 85 -1.37 1.27 -11.16
N SER A 86 -0.57 1.24 -12.23
CA SER A 86 -0.78 2.09 -13.40
C SER A 86 -2.15 1.84 -14.06
N PRO A 87 -2.83 2.87 -14.59
CA PRO A 87 -4.07 2.68 -15.37
C PRO A 87 -3.86 1.87 -16.66
N ASN A 88 -2.62 1.73 -17.15
CA ASN A 88 -2.31 0.96 -18.36
C ASN A 88 -2.37 -0.55 -18.12
N ALA A 89 -3.28 -1.26 -18.81
CA ALA A 89 -3.52 -2.70 -18.64
C ALA A 89 -2.28 -3.59 -18.72
N LYS A 90 -1.36 -3.35 -19.67
CA LYS A 90 -0.13 -4.14 -19.81
C LYS A 90 0.78 -3.98 -18.59
N LYS A 91 0.89 -2.76 -18.06
CA LYS A 91 1.68 -2.48 -16.85
C LYS A 91 1.09 -3.16 -15.61
N ARG A 92 -0.23 -3.37 -15.56
CA ARG A 92 -0.91 -4.02 -14.42
C ARG A 92 -0.57 -5.49 -14.31
N VAL A 93 -0.55 -6.20 -15.44
CA VAL A 93 -0.14 -7.62 -15.49
C VAL A 93 1.30 -7.76 -15.01
N VAL A 94 2.19 -6.87 -15.45
CA VAL A 94 3.59 -6.87 -15.01
C VAL A 94 3.71 -6.66 -13.50
N VAL A 95 3.04 -5.65 -12.95
CA VAL A 95 3.05 -5.42 -11.49
C VAL A 95 2.46 -6.60 -10.73
N TRP A 96 1.38 -7.20 -11.21
CA TRP A 96 0.80 -8.35 -10.56
C TRP A 96 1.77 -9.55 -10.51
N ASN A 97 2.45 -9.85 -11.61
CA ASN A 97 3.47 -10.90 -11.63
C ASN A 97 4.64 -10.58 -10.69
N GLN A 98 5.04 -9.31 -10.60
CA GLN A 98 6.05 -8.88 -9.62
C GLN A 98 5.56 -9.08 -8.19
N LEU A 99 4.30 -8.75 -7.89
CA LEU A 99 3.69 -8.96 -6.57
C LEU A 99 3.67 -10.45 -6.20
N LEU A 100 3.31 -11.33 -7.15
CA LEU A 100 3.37 -12.78 -6.93
C LEU A 100 4.80 -13.27 -6.68
N SER A 101 5.80 -12.70 -7.35
CA SER A 101 7.21 -13.09 -7.15
C SER A 101 7.81 -12.65 -5.81
N ILE A 102 7.22 -11.65 -5.16
CA ILE A 102 7.63 -11.15 -3.83
C ILE A 102 6.66 -11.60 -2.73
N ALA A 103 5.68 -12.44 -3.07
CA ALA A 103 4.78 -12.99 -2.07
C ALA A 103 5.63 -13.75 -1.03
N PRO A 104 5.44 -13.48 0.26
CA PRO A 104 6.15 -14.20 1.30
C PRO A 104 5.64 -15.65 1.38
N LEU A 105 6.25 -16.45 2.24
CA LEU A 105 5.81 -17.85 2.43
C LEU A 105 4.36 -17.89 2.93
N ASP A 106 3.67 -19.00 2.67
CA ASP A 106 2.23 -19.13 2.97
C ASP A 106 1.87 -18.92 4.46
N ASN A 107 2.84 -19.12 5.36
CA ASN A 107 2.70 -18.95 6.81
C ASN A 107 3.12 -17.55 7.30
N GLU A 108 3.44 -16.62 6.40
CA GLU A 108 3.90 -15.27 6.76
C GLU A 108 2.79 -14.23 6.53
N PRO A 109 2.51 -13.34 7.49
CA PRO A 109 1.46 -12.34 7.36
C PRO A 109 1.85 -11.28 6.32
N TRP A 110 0.94 -11.03 5.39
CA TRP A 110 1.14 -10.08 4.30
C TRP A 110 -0.09 -9.24 4.02
N VAL A 111 0.12 -7.93 3.89
CA VAL A 111 -0.88 -6.96 3.48
C VAL A 111 -0.40 -6.12 2.31
N LEU A 112 -1.31 -5.82 1.39
CA LEU A 112 -1.10 -4.86 0.32
C LEU A 112 -2.07 -3.69 0.51
N GLY A 113 -1.57 -2.48 0.34
CA GLY A 113 -2.37 -1.26 0.47
C GLY A 113 -2.08 -0.26 -0.64
N GLY A 114 -3.07 0.53 -1.01
CA GLY A 114 -2.95 1.60 -2.01
C GLY A 114 -3.98 1.46 -3.13
N ASN A 115 -3.64 1.95 -4.32
CA ASN A 115 -4.53 1.91 -5.48
C ASN A 115 -4.47 0.51 -6.12
N LEU A 116 -5.40 -0.36 -5.70
CA LEU A 116 -5.48 -1.77 -6.09
C LEU A 116 -6.64 -2.06 -7.05
N ASN A 117 -7.25 -1.04 -7.66
CA ASN A 117 -8.48 -1.17 -8.44
C ASN A 117 -8.42 -2.31 -9.50
N ALA A 118 -7.27 -2.48 -10.13
CA ALA A 118 -7.07 -3.51 -11.14
C ALA A 118 -6.77 -4.91 -10.60
N ILE A 119 -6.30 -5.02 -9.37
CA ILE A 119 -6.00 -6.29 -8.71
C ILE A 119 -7.29 -6.91 -8.17
N VAL A 120 -8.18 -6.07 -7.62
CA VAL A 120 -9.44 -6.57 -7.04
C VAL A 120 -10.48 -6.86 -8.12
N SER A 121 -10.56 -6.05 -9.19
CA SER A 121 -11.50 -6.30 -10.31
C SER A 121 -11.24 -7.60 -11.07
N THR A 122 -10.01 -8.13 -11.07
CA THR A 122 -9.73 -9.47 -11.62
C THR A 122 -10.16 -10.60 -10.68
N ASN A 123 -10.19 -10.34 -9.37
CA ASN A 123 -10.49 -11.32 -8.32
C ASN A 123 -11.98 -11.36 -7.91
N GLU A 124 -12.78 -10.36 -8.33
CA GLU A 124 -14.25 -10.34 -8.15
C GLU A 124 -15.00 -11.21 -9.18
N ARG A 125 -14.30 -11.92 -10.08
CA ARG A 125 -14.92 -12.87 -11.01
C ARG A 125 -15.39 -14.13 -10.28
N ARG A 126 -16.70 -14.38 -10.27
CA ARG A 126 -17.34 -15.59 -9.75
C ARG A 126 -16.67 -16.83 -10.37
N GLY A 127 -16.14 -17.73 -9.54
CA GLY A 127 -15.49 -18.98 -9.97
C GLY A 127 -13.99 -18.88 -10.27
N GLY A 128 -13.37 -17.70 -10.16
CA GLY A 128 -11.91 -17.58 -10.18
C GLY A 128 -11.31 -17.96 -8.83
N THR A 129 -10.25 -18.78 -8.84
CA THR A 129 -9.40 -18.95 -7.65
C THR A 129 -8.95 -17.57 -7.16
N ARG A 130 -9.05 -17.34 -5.85
CA ARG A 130 -8.48 -16.17 -5.17
C ARG A 130 -6.96 -16.24 -5.29
N ASN A 131 -6.44 -15.84 -6.44
CA ASN A 131 -5.04 -16.05 -6.80
C ASN A 131 -4.14 -15.31 -5.79
N GLY A 132 -3.34 -16.08 -5.04
CA GLY A 132 -2.40 -15.57 -4.02
C GLY A 132 -2.95 -15.50 -2.59
N GLY A 133 -4.15 -16.02 -2.29
CA GLY A 133 -4.66 -16.11 -0.91
C GLY A 133 -5.01 -14.77 -0.24
N LEU A 134 -5.03 -13.67 -0.99
CA LEU A 134 -5.34 -12.33 -0.51
C LEU A 134 -6.85 -12.04 -0.52
N LEU A 135 -7.33 -11.39 0.53
CA LEU A 135 -8.73 -11.03 0.76
C LEU A 135 -8.88 -9.52 0.91
N ASP A 136 -9.94 -8.93 0.34
CA ASP A 136 -10.31 -7.53 0.65
C ASP A 136 -10.66 -7.45 2.13
N LEU A 137 -9.96 -6.56 2.85
CA LEU A 137 -10.11 -6.40 4.29
C LEU A 137 -11.37 -5.60 4.66
N GLY A 138 -12.14 -5.13 3.67
CA GLY A 138 -13.28 -4.25 3.91
C GLY A 138 -12.85 -2.83 4.25
N TYR A 139 -13.80 -2.01 4.71
CA TYR A 139 -13.56 -0.63 5.13
C TYR A 139 -14.77 -0.04 5.87
N VAL A 140 -14.50 1.04 6.61
CA VAL A 140 -15.50 1.96 7.16
C VAL A 140 -15.29 3.36 6.58
N GLY A 141 -16.37 4.12 6.37
CA GLY A 141 -16.33 5.47 5.81
C GLY A 141 -16.93 5.55 4.40
N PRO A 142 -16.57 6.58 3.60
CA PRO A 142 -17.14 6.78 2.27
C PRO A 142 -16.97 5.57 1.34
N LYS A 143 -18.02 5.25 0.59
CA LYS A 143 -18.03 4.13 -0.37
C LYS A 143 -16.99 4.27 -1.48
N PHE A 144 -16.67 5.52 -1.85
CA PHE A 144 -15.78 5.84 -2.96
C PHE A 144 -14.59 6.63 -2.45
N THR A 145 -13.40 6.34 -2.97
CA THR A 145 -12.16 7.05 -2.63
C THR A 145 -11.70 7.96 -3.76
N TRP A 146 -12.38 7.90 -4.91
CA TRP A 146 -12.14 8.75 -6.06
C TRP A 146 -13.45 9.12 -6.76
N GLY A 147 -13.51 10.35 -7.27
CA GLY A 147 -14.62 10.84 -8.07
C GLY A 147 -14.18 11.85 -9.12
N ARG A 148 -14.84 11.82 -10.28
CA ARG A 148 -14.71 12.84 -11.32
C ARG A 148 -16.05 13.06 -11.99
N ARG A 149 -16.60 14.27 -11.85
CA ARG A 149 -17.96 14.62 -12.32
C ARG A 149 -18.98 13.63 -11.71
N ASN A 150 -19.67 12.87 -12.54
CA ASN A 150 -20.71 11.92 -12.12
C ASN A 150 -20.20 10.47 -11.97
N LEU A 151 -18.89 10.25 -12.08
CA LEU A 151 -18.27 8.92 -11.95
C LEU A 151 -17.52 8.82 -10.61
N PHE A 152 -17.87 7.82 -9.81
CA PHE A 152 -17.24 7.55 -8.51
C PHE A 152 -16.76 6.10 -8.44
N GLN A 153 -15.58 5.87 -7.88
CA GLN A 153 -14.95 4.55 -7.76
C GLN A 153 -14.21 4.41 -6.43
N ARG A 154 -14.13 3.18 -5.91
CA ARG A 154 -13.23 2.82 -4.81
C ARG A 154 -11.91 2.33 -5.41
N LEU A 155 -10.93 3.22 -5.45
CA LEU A 155 -9.59 2.89 -5.98
C LEU A 155 -8.68 2.34 -4.90
N ASP A 156 -8.76 2.94 -3.71
CA ASP A 156 -7.88 2.63 -2.59
C ASP A 156 -8.47 1.48 -1.79
N ARG A 157 -7.67 0.43 -1.61
CA ARG A 157 -8.07 -0.78 -0.90
C ARG A 157 -6.89 -1.29 -0.08
N CYS A 158 -7.23 -2.08 0.93
CA CYS A 158 -6.28 -2.92 1.64
C CYS A 158 -6.71 -4.37 1.45
N ILE A 159 -5.79 -5.23 1.03
CA ILE A 159 -6.01 -6.67 0.89
C ILE A 159 -4.95 -7.42 1.70
N GLY A 160 -5.30 -8.51 2.36
CA GLY A 160 -4.36 -9.26 3.20
C GLY A 160 -4.61 -10.75 3.16
N ASN A 161 -3.59 -11.55 3.47
CA ASN A 161 -3.72 -13.00 3.57
C ASN A 161 -4.31 -13.41 4.94
N LYS A 162 -4.63 -14.70 5.07
CA LYS A 162 -5.20 -15.26 6.31
C LYS A 162 -4.30 -15.01 7.52
N GLU A 163 -2.99 -15.17 7.35
CA GLU A 163 -2.03 -14.97 8.44
C GLU A 163 -2.00 -13.53 8.94
N TRP A 164 -2.14 -12.55 8.05
CA TRP A 164 -2.29 -11.15 8.42
C TRP A 164 -3.56 -10.91 9.24
N ILE A 165 -4.68 -11.46 8.79
CA ILE A 165 -5.98 -11.32 9.47
C ILE A 165 -5.93 -11.97 10.87
N ASN A 166 -5.28 -13.12 10.99
CA ASN A 166 -5.09 -13.80 12.28
C ASN A 166 -4.19 -13.00 13.23
N MET A 167 -3.15 -12.36 12.70
CA MET A 167 -2.23 -11.52 13.49
C MET A 167 -2.90 -10.24 13.98
N PHE A 168 -3.80 -9.65 13.20
CA PHE A 168 -4.48 -8.39 13.53
C PHE A 168 -6.00 -8.55 13.60
N PRO A 169 -6.57 -9.34 14.52
CA PRO A 169 -8.01 -9.64 14.52
C PRO A 169 -8.90 -8.42 14.70
N ASN A 170 -8.36 -7.33 15.27
CA ASN A 170 -9.06 -6.07 15.52
C ASN A 170 -8.66 -4.95 14.54
N PHE A 171 -8.20 -5.31 13.33
CA PHE A 171 -7.82 -4.32 12.33
C PHE A 171 -9.03 -3.45 11.92
N LEU A 172 -8.76 -2.21 11.50
CA LEU A 172 -9.76 -1.33 10.89
C LEU A 172 -9.16 -0.64 9.66
N VAL A 173 -9.80 -0.83 8.51
CA VAL A 173 -9.53 -0.03 7.32
C VAL A 173 -10.53 1.12 7.30
N LYS A 174 -10.04 2.36 7.29
CA LYS A 174 -10.90 3.56 7.25
C LYS A 174 -10.57 4.39 6.02
N HIS A 175 -11.60 4.71 5.24
CA HIS A 175 -11.50 5.78 4.25
C HIS A 175 -11.67 7.12 4.96
N LEU A 176 -10.74 8.05 4.71
CA LEU A 176 -10.75 9.37 5.32
C LEU A 176 -11.62 10.32 4.48
N GLU A 177 -12.37 11.18 5.17
CA GLU A 177 -13.11 12.32 4.59
C GLU A 177 -12.23 13.58 4.56
#